data_AF-A0A945Z2Q4-F1
#
_entry.id   AF-A0A945Z2Q4-F1
#
_cell.length_a   1.000
_cell.length_b   1.000
_cell.length_c   1.000
_cell.angle_alpha   90.00
_cell.angle_beta   90.00
_cell.angle_gamma   90.00
#
_symmetry.space_group_name_H-M   'P 1'
#
loop_
_entity.id
_entity.type
_entity.pdbx_description
1 polymer ?
#
loop_
_entity_poly.entity_id
_entity_poly.type
_entity_poly.pdbx_seq_one_letter_code
_entity_poly.pdbx_strand_id
1 'polypeptide(L)' 'MKIDLSQVEDVEIDGINPRDYPDFCDAFILEATYKGREMTDEELEALNEDSDF' A
#
# COMPACT_ATOMS: atom_id res chain seq x y z
N MET A 1 -1.87 13.26 -3.84
CA MET A 1 -0.41 13.37 -4.12
C MET A 1 -0.08 12.27 -5.13
N LYS A 2 0.87 12.43 -6.06
CA LYS A 2 1.21 11.35 -7.00
C LYS A 2 2.47 10.64 -6.52
N ILE A 3 2.34 9.42 -6.03
CA ILE A 3 3.44 8.60 -5.53
C ILE A 3 4.02 7.81 -6.71
N ASP A 4 5.35 7.81 -6.83
CA ASP A 4 6.03 7.00 -7.83
C ASP A 4 6.24 5.60 -7.26
N LEU A 5 5.39 4.66 -7.67
CA LEU A 5 5.44 3.26 -7.23
C LEU A 5 6.78 2.59 -7.52
N SER A 6 7.57 3.08 -8.48
CA SER A 6 8.90 2.54 -8.77
C SER A 6 9.96 2.89 -7.72
N GLN A 7 9.63 3.75 -6.76
CA GLN A 7 10.49 4.18 -5.66
C GLN A 7 9.92 3.77 -4.29
N VAL A 8 8.85 2.97 -4.29
CA VAL A 8 8.28 2.36 -3.09
C VAL A 8 8.94 0.99 -2.89
N GLU A 9 9.47 0.77 -1.70
CA GLU A 9 10.25 -0.39 -1.31
C GLU A 9 9.76 -0.90 0.06
N ASP A 10 10.14 -2.12 0.43
CA ASP A 10 9.85 -2.73 1.74
C ASP A 10 8.36 -2.61 2.16
N VAL A 11 7.46 -3.01 1.27
CA VAL A 11 6.00 -2.94 1.47
C VAL A 11 5.52 -4.07 2.37
N GLU A 12 4.88 -3.72 3.47
CA GLU A 12 4.16 -4.64 4.35
C GLU A 12 2.65 -4.52 4.11
N ILE A 13 1.99 -5.66 3.92
CA ILE A 13 0.56 -5.75 3.61
C ILE A 13 -0.12 -6.50 4.76
N ASP A 14 -1.19 -5.93 5.29
CA ASP A 14 -2.05 -6.56 6.29
C ASP A 14 -3.47 -6.73 5.73
N GLY A 15 -4.35 -7.39 6.48
CA GLY A 15 -5.72 -7.66 6.06
C GLY A 15 -5.85 -8.77 5.02
N ILE A 16 -4.78 -9.55 4.78
CA ILE A 16 -4.82 -10.67 3.84
C ILE A 16 -5.77 -11.74 4.37
N ASN A 17 -6.95 -11.81 3.76
CA ASN A 17 -7.97 -12.81 4.04
C ASN A 17 -8.08 -13.82 2.88
N PRO A 18 -7.55 -15.05 3.03
CA PRO A 18 -7.58 -16.06 1.96
C PRO A 18 -8.98 -16.49 1.53
N ARG A 19 -10.01 -16.18 2.33
CA ARG A 19 -11.41 -16.50 1.98
C ARG A 19 -11.95 -15.62 0.86
N ASP A 20 -11.38 -14.42 0.71
CA ASP A 20 -11.77 -13.44 -0.30
C ASP A 20 -10.85 -13.49 -1.51
N TYR A 21 -10.11 -14.59 -1.66
CA TYR A 21 -9.35 -14.88 -2.87
C TYR A 21 -10.29 -14.96 -4.09
N PRO A 22 -9.92 -14.38 -5.24
CA PRO A 22 -8.63 -13.74 -5.54
C PRO A 22 -8.56 -12.25 -5.24
N ASP A 23 -9.64 -11.64 -4.75
CA ASP A 23 -9.81 -10.19 -4.71
C ASP A 23 -9.10 -9.55 -3.52
N PHE A 24 -8.99 -10.27 -2.39
CA PHE A 24 -8.36 -9.78 -1.15
C PHE A 24 -8.84 -8.38 -0.75
N CYS A 25 -10.15 -8.13 -0.80
CA CYS A 25 -10.74 -6.82 -0.58
C CYS A 25 -10.39 -6.16 0.77
N ASP A 26 -10.04 -6.97 1.77
CA ASP A 26 -9.65 -6.50 3.10
C ASP A 26 -8.16 -6.09 3.18
N ALA A 27 -7.36 -6.38 2.15
CA ALA A 27 -5.92 -6.16 2.18
C ALA A 27 -5.56 -4.69 1.93
N PHE A 28 -4.61 -4.18 2.72
CA PHE A 28 -4.11 -2.81 2.62
C PHE A 28 -2.62 -2.75 2.97
N ILE A 29 -1.93 -1.73 2.51
CA ILE A 29 -0.52 -1.45 2.81
C ILE A 29 -0.46 -0.86 4.22
N LEU A 30 0.16 -1.60 5.12
CA LEU A 30 0.35 -1.23 6.52
C LEU A 30 1.53 -0.27 6.68
N GLU A 31 2.67 -0.62 6.06
CA GLU A 31 3.91 0.14 6.10
C GLU A 31 4.65 0.02 4.76
N ALA A 32 5.41 1.05 4.42
CA ALA A 32 6.26 1.06 3.23
C ALA A 32 7.36 2.12 3.36
N THR A 33 8.43 1.94 2.59
CA THR A 33 9.53 2.90 2.47
C THR A 33 9.45 3.61 1.13
N TYR A 34 9.56 4.93 1.14
CA TYR A 34 9.62 5.75 -0.07
C TYR A 34 10.90 6.58 -0.10
N LYS A 35 11.73 6.37 -1.12
CA LYS A 35 13.03 7.07 -1.29
C LYS A 35 13.96 6.92 -0.07
N GLY A 36 13.98 5.72 0.52
CA GLY A 36 14.83 5.38 1.66
C GLY A 36 14.38 5.98 3.00
N ARG A 37 13.13 6.45 3.12
CA ARG A 37 12.49 6.79 4.40
C ARG A 37 11.15 6.09 4.55
N GLU A 38 10.72 5.87 5.78
CA GLU A 38 9.35 5.44 6.07
C GLU A 38 8.34 6.45 5.51
N MET A 39 7.26 5.92 4.93
CA MET A 39 6.13 6.71 4.46
C MET A 39 5.36 7.29 5.64
N THR A 40 4.81 8.48 5.48
CA THR A 40 3.90 9.05 6.48
C THR A 40 2.50 8.48 6.31
N ASP A 41 1.66 8.54 7.35
CA ASP A 41 0.27 8.09 7.30
C ASP A 41 -0.50 8.65 6.09
N GLU A 42 -0.35 9.94 5.79
CA GLU A 42 -0.97 10.60 4.63
C GLU A 42 -0.50 10.02 3.27
N GLU A 43 0.75 9.56 3.20
CA GLU A 43 1.29 8.94 1.99
C GLU A 43 0.82 7.49 1.86
N LEU A 44 0.69 6.76 2.98
CA LEU A 44 0.12 5.41 3.01
C LEU A 44 -1.37 5.42 2.68
N GLU A 45 -2.14 6.40 3.18
CA GLU A 45 -3.53 6.61 2.79
C GLU A 45 -3.64 6.88 1.29
N ALA A 46 -2.85 7.83 0.77
CA ALA A 46 -2.84 8.13 -0.66
C ALA A 46 -2.43 6.93 -1.53
N LEU A 47 -1.56 6.06 -1.02
CA LEU A 47 -1.10 4.85 -1.71
C LEU A 47 -2.20 3.76 -1.72
N ASN A 48 -2.94 3.60 -0.63
CA ASN A 48 -4.04 2.65 -0.53
C ASN A 48 -5.30 3.12 -1.27
N GLU A 49 -5.51 4.43 -1.41
CA GLU A 49 -6.62 5.00 -2.18
C GLU A 49 -6.37 5.03 -3.69
N ASP A 50 -5.13 4.83 -4.15
CA ASP A 50 -4.77 4.74 -5.58
C ASP A 50 -5.28 3.42 -6.17
N SER A 51 -6.61 3.39 -6.36
CA SER A 51 -7.42 2.24 -6.78
C SER A 51 -7.92 2.41 -8.22
N ASP A 52 -7.24 3.24 -9.03
CA ASP A 52 -7.54 3.44 -10.45
C ASP A 52 -7.15 2.19 -11.26
N PHE A 53 -8.08 1.23 -11.37
CA PHE A 53 -8.03 0.06 -12.25
C PHE A 53 -9.28 -0.05 -13.14
#